data_AF-A0A2Z3L7Q0-F1
#
_entry.id   AF-A0A2Z3L7Q0-F1
#
_cell.length_a   1.000
_cell.length_b   1.000
_cell.length_c   1.000
_cell.angle_alpha   90.00
_cell.angle_beta   90.00
_cell.angle_gamma   90.00
#
_symmetry.space_group_name_H-M   'P 1'
#
loop_
_entity.id
_entity.type
_entity.pdbx_description
1 polymer ?
#
loop_
_entity_poly.entity_id
_entity_poly.type
_entity_poly.pdbx_seq_one_letter_code
_entity_poly.pdbx_strand_id
1 'polypeptide(L)'
;MNKQKIITNQIWGIGFIAYNLLLYTLFIASACNKPKKARPIGTQPKSANGNKGVVLPISTASSQAATAPSRPTVTPAQPIATPAQPIAIPAQPIATPAQPIATPAQPERYFERKGDLFFIMERVVSGCNSGFWYNFLEKIKSAFKVSDIKQKYKHSQNSFEIFKNNFYLMDMDKDELWIAYAAIVEPSSNLNYDDIEMVMTVSTANGLPFSSHWGIFRSPLFQMNINQKLQKQPHKNISVSLHAFAARTILQLHADKIYMINAPALEMRDILIKALPDTAIAIGDNLLKEACEEELRNGKLSQEKIPLLDMMQKIPYRIKKEGKSGDGDIILLDPQGIEIKRIDNKEDKNKWFPEIMGTPYIAIDLKALARAG
;
A
#
# COMPACT_ATOMS: atom_id res chain seq x y z
N MET A 1 -13.65 36.03 -29.84
CA MET A 1 -14.42 35.78 -28.60
C MET A 1 -13.80 34.81 -27.58
N ASN A 2 -12.67 34.12 -27.85
CA ASN A 2 -12.14 33.10 -26.91
C ASN A 2 -11.05 33.55 -25.91
N LYS A 3 -10.45 34.74 -26.06
CA LYS A 3 -9.39 35.19 -25.12
C LYS A 3 -9.92 35.78 -23.81
N GLN A 4 -11.12 36.39 -23.81
CA GLN A 4 -11.69 36.97 -22.59
C GLN A 4 -12.14 35.92 -21.57
N LYS A 5 -12.70 34.78 -22.00
CA LYS A 5 -13.14 33.70 -21.08
C LYS A 5 -11.99 33.03 -20.31
N ILE A 6 -10.78 32.99 -20.88
CA ILE A 6 -9.61 32.38 -20.24
C ILE A 6 -9.10 33.26 -19.08
N ILE A 7 -9.13 34.58 -19.25
CA ILE A 7 -8.69 35.53 -18.22
C ILE A 7 -9.68 35.57 -17.05
N THR A 8 -10.99 35.49 -17.32
CA THR A 8 -11.99 35.48 -16.24
C THR A 8 -11.85 34.25 -15.34
N ASN A 9 -11.62 33.06 -15.90
CA ASN A 9 -11.49 31.83 -15.10
C ASN A 9 -10.20 31.79 -14.25
N GLN A 10 -9.10 32.43 -14.69
CA GLN A 10 -7.89 32.51 -13.87
C GLN A 10 -8.03 33.46 -12.67
N ILE A 11 -8.75 34.58 -12.84
CA ILE A 11 -8.96 35.55 -11.74
C ILE A 11 -9.85 34.95 -10.65
N TRP A 12 -10.87 34.16 -10.99
CA TRP A 12 -11.69 33.43 -10.02
C TRP A 12 -10.90 32.32 -9.29
N GLY A 13 -9.97 31.65 -9.98
CA GLY A 13 -9.10 30.63 -9.37
C GLY A 13 -8.14 31.18 -8.31
N ILE A 14 -7.53 32.34 -8.57
CA ILE A 14 -6.60 32.98 -7.62
C ILE A 14 -7.36 33.54 -6.40
N GLY A 15 -8.54 34.13 -6.61
CA GLY A 15 -9.40 34.61 -5.53
C GLY A 15 -9.87 33.48 -4.59
N PHE A 16 -10.15 32.30 -5.14
CA PHE A 16 -10.57 31.13 -4.36
C PHE A 16 -9.43 30.57 -3.49
N ILE A 17 -8.19 30.58 -3.99
CA ILE A 17 -7.01 30.13 -3.22
C ILE A 17 -6.72 31.09 -2.06
N ALA A 18 -6.76 32.40 -2.30
CA ALA A 18 -6.52 33.41 -1.26
C ALA A 18 -7.57 33.37 -0.14
N TYR A 19 -8.84 33.13 -0.49
CA TYR A 19 -9.94 33.00 0.49
C TYR A 19 -9.79 31.77 1.40
N ASN A 20 -9.38 30.63 0.84
CA ASN A 20 -9.14 29.42 1.64
C ASN A 20 -7.89 29.55 2.53
N LEU A 21 -6.86 30.28 2.09
CA LEU A 21 -5.68 30.57 2.91
C LEU A 21 -6.01 31.45 4.12
N LEU A 22 -6.90 32.44 3.95
CA LEU A 22 -7.34 33.35 5.02
C LEU A 22 -8.23 32.67 6.06
N LEU A 23 -9.10 31.75 5.64
CA LEU A 23 -9.92 30.96 6.57
C LEU A 23 -9.09 29.97 7.38
N TYR A 24 -7.99 29.47 6.80
CA TYR A 24 -7.10 28.51 7.46
C TYR A 24 -6.26 29.17 8.57
N THR A 25 -5.79 30.41 8.36
CA THR A 25 -5.03 31.15 9.38
C THR A 25 -5.89 31.55 10.58
N LEU A 26 -7.15 31.92 10.37
CA LEU A 26 -8.10 32.23 11.46
C LEU A 26 -8.47 31.00 12.30
N PHE A 27 -8.47 29.80 11.71
CA PHE A 27 -8.76 28.56 12.42
C PHE A 27 -7.62 28.12 13.36
N ILE A 28 -6.37 28.33 12.96
CA ILE A 28 -5.18 27.99 13.77
C ILE A 28 -5.09 28.90 15.02
N ALA A 29 -5.45 30.17 14.90
CA ALA A 29 -5.41 31.11 16.03
C ALA A 29 -6.37 30.71 17.18
N SER A 30 -7.48 30.02 16.88
CA SER A 30 -8.47 29.58 17.87
C SER A 30 -8.07 28.29 18.61
N ALA A 31 -7.23 27.45 18.02
CA ALA A 31 -6.88 26.14 18.58
C ALA A 31 -5.77 26.16 19.64
N CYS A 32 -5.01 27.25 19.76
CA CYS A 32 -3.82 27.33 20.62
C CYS A 32 -4.09 27.69 22.10
N ASN A 33 -5.35 27.83 22.53
CA ASN A 33 -5.65 28.34 23.87
C ASN A 33 -6.40 27.32 24.75
N LYS A 34 -5.74 26.24 25.19
CA LYS A 34 -6.18 25.45 26.36
C LYS A 34 -5.01 24.90 27.19
N PRO A 35 -4.99 25.14 28.53
CA PRO A 35 -3.97 24.60 29.42
C PRO A 35 -4.20 23.13 29.79
N LYS A 36 -3.12 22.35 29.87
CA LYS A 36 -3.13 20.92 30.26
C LYS A 36 -3.16 20.77 31.79
N LYS A 37 -4.11 19.99 32.31
CA LYS A 37 -4.10 19.49 33.71
C LYS A 37 -3.40 18.14 33.78
N ALA A 38 -2.46 17.99 34.73
CA ALA A 38 -1.76 16.76 35.04
C ALA A 38 -2.61 15.82 35.90
N ARG A 39 -2.41 14.50 35.77
CA ARG A 39 -2.99 13.46 36.64
C ARG A 39 -1.88 12.53 37.17
N PRO A 40 -1.98 12.00 38.40
CA PRO A 40 -0.87 11.34 39.08
C PRO A 40 -0.79 9.84 38.79
N ILE A 41 0.42 9.31 38.99
CA ILE A 41 0.84 7.93 38.86
C ILE A 41 0.65 7.23 40.21
N GLY A 42 0.03 6.04 40.21
CA GLY A 42 -0.06 5.13 41.36
C GLY A 42 0.57 3.77 41.02
N THR A 43 1.30 3.20 41.97
CA THR A 43 2.19 2.04 41.85
C THR A 43 1.71 0.81 42.65
N GLN A 44 2.16 -0.37 42.19
CA GLN A 44 2.43 -1.65 42.91
C GLN A 44 1.25 -2.64 43.21
N PRO A 45 1.51 -3.94 43.55
CA PRO A 45 2.39 -4.95 42.91
C PRO A 45 1.85 -6.43 42.88
N LYS A 46 2.63 -7.31 42.18
CA LYS A 46 2.94 -8.76 42.35
C LYS A 46 1.92 -9.79 42.91
N SER A 47 1.83 -10.96 42.25
CA SER A 47 1.92 -12.29 42.89
C SER A 47 2.25 -13.42 41.87
N ALA A 48 2.83 -14.51 42.38
CA ALA A 48 3.54 -15.61 41.73
C ALA A 48 2.75 -16.95 41.69
N ASN A 49 3.45 -18.00 41.23
CA ASN A 49 3.13 -19.45 41.17
C ASN A 49 2.29 -19.91 39.96
N GLY A 50 2.54 -21.06 39.33
CA GLY A 50 3.36 -22.19 39.76
C GLY A 50 3.60 -23.23 38.66
N ASN A 51 4.47 -24.15 39.05
CA ASN A 51 5.14 -25.24 38.35
C ASN A 51 4.21 -26.40 37.95
N LYS A 52 4.54 -27.14 36.87
CA LYS A 52 4.44 -28.62 36.76
C LYS A 52 4.81 -29.10 35.34
N GLY A 53 5.86 -29.92 35.27
CA GLY A 53 6.26 -30.65 34.07
C GLY A 53 5.51 -31.96 33.90
N VAL A 54 5.60 -32.53 32.69
CA VAL A 54 5.35 -33.95 32.40
C VAL A 54 6.29 -34.41 31.27
N VAL A 55 6.77 -35.64 31.44
CA VAL A 55 7.83 -36.36 30.74
C VAL A 55 7.32 -37.07 29.46
N LEU A 56 8.27 -37.31 28.54
CA LEU A 56 8.21 -38.07 27.28
C LEU A 56 7.60 -39.50 27.40
N PRO A 57 7.32 -40.16 26.26
CA PRO A 57 8.30 -41.16 25.84
C PRO A 57 8.65 -41.18 24.33
N ILE A 58 9.78 -41.85 24.10
CA ILE A 58 10.50 -42.14 22.87
C ILE A 58 9.97 -43.46 22.24
N SER A 59 9.87 -43.53 20.91
CA SER A 59 9.91 -44.80 20.13
C SER A 59 10.55 -44.52 18.76
N THR A 60 11.83 -44.81 18.56
CA THR A 60 12.41 -46.02 17.91
C THR A 60 11.91 -46.37 16.49
N ALA A 61 12.84 -46.19 15.54
CA ALA A 61 13.31 -47.15 14.53
C ALA A 61 12.62 -47.30 13.15
N SER A 62 13.41 -46.97 12.12
CA SER A 62 13.84 -47.84 11.00
C SER A 62 12.82 -48.42 10.02
N SER A 63 12.88 -48.00 8.74
CA SER A 63 13.45 -48.86 7.66
C SER A 63 13.41 -48.18 6.28
N GLN A 64 14.48 -48.45 5.52
CA GLN A 64 14.67 -48.11 4.11
C GLN A 64 13.75 -48.93 3.20
N ALA A 65 13.34 -48.36 2.07
CA ALA A 65 13.28 -49.11 0.81
C ALA A 65 13.37 -48.15 -0.38
N ALA A 66 14.42 -48.34 -1.17
CA ALA A 66 14.65 -47.70 -2.46
C ALA A 66 14.01 -48.55 -3.56
N THR A 67 13.30 -47.93 -4.50
CA THR A 67 13.03 -48.50 -5.83
C THR A 67 12.89 -47.37 -6.86
N ALA A 68 13.75 -47.41 -7.87
CA ALA A 68 13.63 -46.70 -9.14
C ALA A 68 13.82 -47.75 -10.27
N PRO A 69 13.68 -47.40 -11.55
CA PRO A 69 12.44 -47.08 -12.24
C PRO A 69 12.20 -48.02 -13.45
N SER A 70 10.94 -48.22 -13.88
CA SER A 70 10.62 -48.94 -15.12
C SER A 70 10.23 -47.98 -16.24
N ARG A 71 11.07 -47.92 -17.28
CA ARG A 71 10.89 -47.15 -18.52
C ARG A 71 10.16 -48.01 -19.56
N PRO A 72 9.06 -47.55 -20.20
CA PRO A 72 8.54 -48.21 -21.39
C PRO A 72 9.15 -47.62 -22.67
N THR A 73 9.63 -48.54 -23.51
CA THR A 73 10.09 -48.33 -24.88
C THR A 73 8.88 -48.13 -25.79
N VAL A 74 8.81 -47.02 -26.53
CA VAL A 74 7.80 -46.80 -27.57
C VAL A 74 8.50 -46.67 -28.91
N THR A 75 8.21 -47.60 -29.81
CA THR A 75 8.66 -47.64 -31.21
C THR A 75 7.74 -46.75 -32.05
N PRO A 76 8.24 -45.79 -32.85
CA PRO A 76 7.38 -45.03 -33.76
C PRO A 76 7.28 -45.73 -35.12
N ALA A 77 6.04 -45.99 -35.56
CA ALA A 77 5.74 -46.37 -36.95
C ALA A 77 5.49 -45.10 -37.78
N GLN A 78 6.22 -44.95 -38.89
CA GLN A 78 6.00 -43.88 -39.86
C GLN A 78 4.84 -44.24 -40.81
N PRO A 79 3.88 -43.35 -41.07
CA PRO A 79 2.96 -43.49 -42.19
C PRO A 79 3.54 -42.88 -43.47
N ILE A 80 3.43 -43.65 -44.55
CA ILE A 80 3.77 -43.29 -45.93
C ILE A 80 2.72 -42.29 -46.46
N ALA A 81 3.19 -41.15 -46.96
CA ALA A 81 2.37 -40.15 -47.62
C ALA A 81 2.09 -40.53 -49.08
N THR A 82 0.84 -40.34 -49.54
CA THR A 82 0.48 -40.33 -50.97
C THR A 82 0.00 -38.92 -51.31
N PRO A 83 0.60 -38.20 -52.28
CA PRO A 83 0.14 -36.87 -52.63
C PRO A 83 -0.96 -36.95 -53.70
N ALA A 84 -2.16 -36.47 -53.36
CA ALA A 84 -3.16 -36.08 -54.34
C ALA A 84 -3.05 -34.56 -54.54
N GLN A 85 -2.75 -34.11 -55.76
CA GLN A 85 -2.81 -32.68 -56.10
C GLN A 85 -4.25 -32.29 -56.46
N PRO A 86 -4.85 -31.28 -55.80
CA PRO A 86 -6.08 -30.67 -56.26
C PRO A 86 -5.79 -29.46 -57.17
N ILE A 87 -6.50 -29.39 -58.29
CA ILE A 87 -6.56 -28.24 -59.19
C ILE A 87 -7.33 -27.12 -58.47
N ALA A 88 -6.68 -25.99 -58.22
CA ALA A 88 -7.31 -24.82 -57.60
C ALA A 88 -7.76 -23.80 -58.66
N ILE A 89 -9.05 -23.47 -58.67
CA ILE A 89 -9.62 -22.33 -59.38
C ILE A 89 -9.53 -21.10 -58.45
N PRO A 90 -8.96 -19.95 -58.88
CA PRO A 90 -8.83 -18.80 -58.01
C PRO A 90 -10.16 -18.04 -57.93
N ALA A 91 -10.89 -18.18 -56.82
CA ALA A 91 -11.93 -17.24 -56.42
C ALA A 91 -11.26 -16.12 -55.62
N GLN A 92 -11.29 -14.87 -56.11
CA GLN A 92 -10.85 -13.73 -55.31
C GLN A 92 -11.91 -13.40 -54.25
N PRO A 93 -11.57 -13.39 -52.95
CA PRO A 93 -12.50 -12.99 -51.91
C PRO A 93 -12.56 -11.46 -51.81
N ILE A 94 -13.76 -10.91 -51.92
CA ILE A 94 -14.06 -9.53 -51.54
C ILE A 94 -13.96 -9.47 -50.01
N ALA A 95 -12.84 -8.98 -49.49
CA ALA A 95 -12.65 -8.76 -48.07
C ALA A 95 -13.35 -7.45 -47.65
N THR A 96 -14.54 -7.57 -47.06
CA THR A 96 -15.13 -6.47 -46.28
C THR A 96 -14.29 -6.31 -45.01
N PRO A 97 -13.68 -5.14 -44.73
CA PRO A 97 -12.91 -4.96 -43.50
C PRO A 97 -13.86 -4.98 -42.30
N ALA A 98 -13.91 -6.11 -41.60
CA ALA A 98 -14.51 -6.19 -40.28
C ALA A 98 -13.61 -5.40 -39.33
N GLN A 99 -14.00 -4.17 -38.98
CA GLN A 99 -13.35 -3.49 -37.86
C GLN A 99 -13.68 -4.27 -36.58
N PRO A 100 -12.66 -4.73 -35.82
CA PRO A 100 -12.93 -5.40 -34.56
C PRO A 100 -13.59 -4.39 -33.63
N ILE A 101 -14.84 -4.64 -33.27
CA ILE A 101 -15.53 -3.94 -32.19
C ILE A 101 -14.80 -4.36 -30.91
N ALA A 102 -13.85 -3.53 -30.45
CA ALA A 102 -13.15 -3.76 -29.20
C ALA A 102 -14.20 -3.69 -28.06
N THR A 103 -14.50 -4.85 -27.46
CA THR A 103 -15.28 -4.90 -26.23
C THR A 103 -14.50 -4.11 -25.18
N PRO A 104 -15.11 -3.14 -24.46
CA PRO A 104 -14.40 -2.37 -23.46
C PRO A 104 -13.77 -3.33 -22.45
N ALA A 105 -12.44 -3.20 -22.27
CA ALA A 105 -11.67 -4.06 -21.40
C ALA A 105 -12.23 -3.92 -19.97
N GLN A 106 -12.74 -5.03 -19.42
CA GLN A 106 -13.07 -5.11 -18.01
C GLN A 106 -11.80 -4.90 -17.19
N PRO A 107 -11.86 -4.19 -16.05
CA PRO A 107 -10.69 -3.97 -15.23
C PRO A 107 -10.22 -5.32 -14.67
N GLU A 108 -8.91 -5.54 -14.65
CA GLU A 108 -8.31 -6.71 -13.99
C GLU A 108 -8.69 -6.71 -12.51
N ARG A 109 -9.23 -7.83 -12.03
CA ARG A 109 -9.75 -7.95 -10.67
C ARG A 109 -9.42 -9.31 -10.08
N TYR A 110 -8.98 -9.29 -8.83
CA TYR A 110 -8.70 -10.46 -8.00
C TYR A 110 -9.53 -10.36 -6.73
N PHE A 111 -9.99 -11.49 -6.22
CA PHE A 111 -10.69 -11.49 -4.94
C PHE A 111 -10.54 -12.83 -4.22
N GLU A 112 -10.68 -12.80 -2.91
CA GLU A 112 -10.85 -13.96 -2.05
C GLU A 112 -11.95 -13.70 -1.03
N ARG A 113 -12.57 -14.76 -0.53
CA ARG A 113 -13.58 -14.67 0.53
C ARG A 113 -13.00 -15.19 1.83
N LYS A 114 -13.18 -14.45 2.92
CA LYS A 114 -12.83 -14.87 4.29
C LYS A 114 -13.96 -14.49 5.24
N GLY A 115 -14.74 -15.51 5.63
CA GLY A 115 -15.98 -15.30 6.38
C GLY A 115 -17.07 -14.66 5.53
N ASP A 116 -17.65 -13.57 6.04
CA ASP A 116 -18.62 -12.72 5.33
C ASP A 116 -17.99 -11.51 4.62
N LEU A 117 -16.66 -11.44 4.58
CA LEU A 117 -15.93 -10.43 3.82
C LEU A 117 -15.36 -10.99 2.52
N PHE A 118 -15.43 -10.17 1.49
CA PHE A 118 -14.72 -10.30 0.23
C PHE A 118 -13.56 -9.30 0.23
N PHE A 119 -12.34 -9.80 0.09
CA PHE A 119 -11.15 -9.00 -0.15
C PHE A 119 -10.94 -8.93 -1.64
N ILE A 120 -10.91 -7.72 -2.18
CA ILE A 120 -10.93 -7.46 -3.63
C ILE A 120 -9.79 -6.50 -3.96
N MET A 121 -9.08 -6.76 -5.04
CA MET A 121 -8.04 -5.88 -5.58
C MET A 121 -8.29 -5.73 -7.07
N GLU A 122 -8.49 -4.49 -7.51
CA GLU A 122 -8.75 -4.20 -8.92
C GLU A 122 -7.83 -3.11 -9.45
N ARG A 123 -7.41 -3.29 -10.70
CA ARG A 123 -6.58 -2.31 -11.40
C ARG A 123 -7.44 -1.09 -11.75
N VAL A 124 -6.91 0.10 -11.53
CA VAL A 124 -7.57 1.33 -11.96
C VAL A 124 -7.20 1.58 -13.42
N VAL A 125 -8.21 1.63 -14.28
CA VAL A 125 -8.05 1.91 -15.71
C VAL A 125 -8.87 3.14 -16.07
N SER A 126 -8.20 4.12 -16.67
CA SER A 126 -8.85 5.36 -17.13
C SER A 126 -9.97 5.06 -18.13
N GLY A 127 -11.12 5.70 -17.96
CA GLY A 127 -12.31 5.48 -18.79
C GLY A 127 -13.06 4.17 -18.52
N CYS A 128 -12.56 3.30 -17.63
CA CYS A 128 -13.23 2.06 -17.24
C CYS A 128 -13.82 2.18 -15.82
N ASN A 129 -13.07 1.78 -14.79
CA ASN A 129 -13.54 1.84 -13.40
C ASN A 129 -13.11 3.11 -12.65
N SER A 130 -12.30 3.99 -13.24
CA SER A 130 -11.86 5.21 -12.55
C SER A 130 -13.04 6.10 -12.11
N GLY A 131 -14.10 6.21 -12.91
CA GLY A 131 -15.31 6.98 -12.59
C GLY A 131 -16.03 6.49 -11.32
N PHE A 132 -16.02 5.19 -11.05
CA PHE A 132 -16.53 4.63 -9.80
C PHE A 132 -15.72 5.16 -8.60
N TRP A 133 -14.39 5.12 -8.69
CA TRP A 133 -13.50 5.57 -7.62
C TRP A 133 -13.55 7.08 -7.40
N TYR A 134 -13.68 7.90 -8.45
CA TYR A 134 -13.93 9.34 -8.32
C TYR A 134 -15.22 9.63 -7.53
N ASN A 135 -16.30 8.91 -7.85
CA ASN A 135 -17.59 9.07 -7.16
C ASN A 135 -17.52 8.58 -5.70
N PHE A 136 -16.81 7.47 -5.45
CA PHE A 136 -16.53 6.98 -4.11
C PHE A 136 -15.83 8.07 -3.27
N LEU A 137 -14.78 8.69 -3.79
CA LEU A 137 -14.04 9.76 -3.12
C LEU A 137 -14.92 10.96 -2.74
N GLU A 138 -15.77 11.43 -3.65
CA GLU A 138 -16.67 12.55 -3.38
C GLU A 138 -17.76 12.20 -2.33
N LYS A 139 -18.26 10.96 -2.33
CA LYS A 139 -19.18 10.50 -1.28
C LYS A 139 -18.51 10.40 0.09
N ILE A 140 -17.29 9.88 0.16
CA ILE A 140 -16.50 9.80 1.41
C ILE A 140 -16.21 11.21 1.95
N LYS A 141 -15.77 12.12 1.09
CA LYS A 141 -15.55 13.54 1.42
C LYS A 141 -16.81 14.20 2.00
N SER A 142 -17.97 13.90 1.40
CA SER A 142 -19.26 14.39 1.88
C SER A 142 -19.64 13.80 3.25
N ALA A 143 -19.38 12.50 3.46
CA ALA A 143 -19.61 11.83 4.73
C ALA A 143 -18.78 12.42 5.88
N PHE A 144 -17.53 12.84 5.62
CA PHE A 144 -16.69 13.50 6.62
C PHE A 144 -17.16 14.92 7.01
N LYS A 145 -18.09 15.54 6.28
CA LYS A 145 -18.67 16.83 6.66
C LYS A 145 -19.70 16.72 7.78
N VAL A 146 -20.23 15.52 8.05
CA VAL A 146 -21.16 15.26 9.15
C VAL A 146 -20.40 15.35 10.47
N SER A 147 -20.80 16.27 11.37
CA SER A 147 -20.05 16.66 12.58
C SER A 147 -19.60 15.48 13.44
N ASP A 148 -20.52 14.55 13.69
CA ASP A 148 -20.28 13.42 14.61
C ASP A 148 -19.26 12.43 14.03
N ILE A 149 -19.24 12.32 12.70
CA ILE A 149 -18.31 11.45 11.97
C ILE A 149 -16.94 12.10 11.90
N LYS A 150 -16.88 13.41 11.65
CA LYS A 150 -15.61 14.15 11.62
C LYS A 150 -14.80 13.98 12.90
N GLN A 151 -15.46 14.08 14.07
CA GLN A 151 -14.78 13.93 15.35
C GLN A 151 -14.37 12.48 15.62
N LYS A 152 -15.26 11.53 15.33
CA LYS A 152 -15.03 10.09 15.58
C LYS A 152 -13.96 9.49 14.66
N TYR A 153 -13.79 10.01 13.45
CA TYR A 153 -12.96 9.42 12.39
C TYR A 153 -11.83 10.32 11.90
N LYS A 154 -11.31 11.19 12.77
CA LYS A 154 -10.20 12.09 12.43
C LYS A 154 -9.00 11.36 11.83
N HIS A 155 -8.63 10.18 12.36
CA HIS A 155 -7.54 9.37 11.80
C HIS A 155 -7.85 8.86 10.38
N SER A 156 -9.08 8.40 10.14
CA SER A 156 -9.51 7.96 8.82
C SER A 156 -9.53 9.10 7.80
N GLN A 157 -9.79 10.34 8.25
CA GLN A 157 -9.76 11.52 7.38
C GLN A 157 -8.35 11.78 6.83
N ASN A 158 -7.31 11.70 7.67
CA ASN A 158 -5.92 11.87 7.20
C ASN A 158 -5.54 10.80 6.17
N SER A 159 -5.84 9.53 6.47
CA SER A 159 -5.60 8.42 5.54
C SER A 159 -6.41 8.56 4.23
N PHE A 160 -7.65 9.07 4.31
CA PHE A 160 -8.47 9.36 3.14
C PHE A 160 -7.83 10.45 2.26
N GLU A 161 -7.29 11.51 2.85
CA GLU A 161 -6.60 12.56 2.09
C GLU A 161 -5.35 12.01 1.39
N ILE A 162 -4.59 11.13 2.06
CA ILE A 162 -3.45 10.42 1.45
C ILE A 162 -3.92 9.54 0.28
N PHE A 163 -4.97 8.73 0.49
CA PHE A 163 -5.56 7.88 -0.55
C PHE A 163 -5.98 8.71 -1.77
N LYS A 164 -6.72 9.79 -1.54
CA LYS A 164 -7.23 10.69 -2.57
C LYS A 164 -6.09 11.34 -3.36
N ASN A 165 -5.07 11.84 -2.66
CA ASN A 165 -3.91 12.46 -3.31
C ASN A 165 -3.16 11.44 -4.15
N ASN A 166 -2.91 10.23 -3.63
CA ASN A 166 -2.26 9.17 -4.39
C ASN A 166 -3.08 8.80 -5.65
N PHE A 167 -4.39 8.64 -5.51
CA PHE A 167 -5.30 8.36 -6.63
C PHE A 167 -5.26 9.43 -7.72
N TYR A 168 -5.12 10.72 -7.38
CA TYR A 168 -5.05 11.81 -8.37
C TYR A 168 -3.65 12.05 -8.95
N LEU A 169 -2.59 11.66 -8.24
CA LEU A 169 -1.22 11.92 -8.66
C LEU A 169 -0.64 10.83 -9.58
N MET A 170 -1.21 9.61 -9.57
CA MET A 170 -0.68 8.53 -10.39
C MET A 170 -0.98 8.77 -11.87
N ASP A 171 0.07 8.68 -12.69
CA ASP A 171 -0.06 8.64 -14.14
C ASP A 171 -0.53 7.23 -14.53
N MET A 172 -1.85 7.05 -14.67
CA MET A 172 -2.47 5.74 -14.91
C MET A 172 -1.99 5.06 -16.20
N ASP A 173 -1.33 5.79 -17.09
CA ASP A 173 -0.77 5.25 -18.34
C ASP A 173 0.65 4.69 -18.15
N LYS A 174 1.35 5.08 -17.07
CA LYS A 174 2.74 4.65 -16.78
C LYS A 174 2.85 3.79 -15.53
N ASP A 175 2.06 4.09 -14.52
CA ASP A 175 2.08 3.43 -13.24
C ASP A 175 0.95 2.41 -13.13
N GLU A 176 1.23 1.30 -12.45
CA GLU A 176 0.17 0.35 -12.11
C GLU A 176 -0.46 0.72 -10.79
N LEU A 177 -1.59 1.42 -10.86
CA LEU A 177 -2.43 1.72 -9.70
C LEU A 177 -3.52 0.65 -9.54
N TRP A 178 -3.59 0.11 -8.32
CA TRP A 178 -4.58 -0.85 -7.89
C TRP A 178 -5.30 -0.31 -6.65
N ILE A 179 -6.58 -0.66 -6.49
CA ILE A 179 -7.33 -0.42 -5.26
C ILE A 179 -7.62 -1.76 -4.60
N ALA A 180 -7.10 -1.94 -3.38
CA ALA A 180 -7.40 -3.08 -2.54
C ALA A 180 -8.44 -2.69 -1.48
N TYR A 181 -9.51 -3.47 -1.35
CA TYR A 181 -10.60 -3.19 -0.42
C TYR A 181 -11.26 -4.45 0.14
N ALA A 182 -11.92 -4.30 1.28
CA ALA A 182 -12.75 -5.31 1.90
C ALA A 182 -14.22 -4.88 1.82
N ALA A 183 -15.10 -5.76 1.33
CA ALA A 183 -16.52 -5.51 1.18
C ALA A 183 -17.37 -6.68 1.72
N ILE A 184 -18.61 -6.40 2.10
CA ILE A 184 -19.57 -7.41 2.58
C ILE A 184 -20.41 -8.04 1.46
N VAL A 185 -20.28 -7.54 0.24
CA VAL A 185 -20.93 -8.07 -0.95
C VAL A 185 -19.88 -8.62 -1.91
N GLU A 186 -20.27 -9.65 -2.64
CA GLU A 186 -19.45 -10.22 -3.70
C GLU A 186 -19.18 -9.16 -4.78
N PRO A 187 -17.98 -9.13 -5.39
CA PRO A 187 -17.62 -8.21 -6.46
C PRO A 187 -18.38 -8.51 -7.77
N SER A 188 -19.69 -8.33 -7.74
CA SER A 188 -20.56 -8.28 -8.91
C SER A 188 -20.64 -6.86 -9.46
N SER A 189 -21.36 -6.65 -10.57
CA SER A 189 -21.56 -5.34 -11.19
C SER A 189 -22.27 -4.31 -10.29
N ASN A 190 -22.80 -4.72 -9.13
CA ASN A 190 -23.66 -3.90 -8.28
C ASN A 190 -23.02 -3.53 -6.93
N LEU A 191 -21.68 -3.51 -6.84
CA LEU A 191 -20.98 -3.04 -5.63
C LEU A 191 -21.39 -1.60 -5.30
N ASN A 192 -21.96 -1.37 -4.11
CA ASN A 192 -22.25 -0.04 -3.63
C ASN A 192 -21.14 0.46 -2.69
N TYR A 193 -20.95 1.77 -2.64
CA TYR A 193 -19.91 2.41 -1.83
C TYR A 193 -20.08 2.17 -0.34
N ASP A 194 -21.30 1.92 0.11
CA ASP A 194 -21.66 1.62 1.49
C ASP A 194 -21.45 0.15 1.88
N ASP A 195 -21.04 -0.69 0.92
CA ASP A 195 -20.63 -2.08 1.17
C ASP A 195 -19.12 -2.21 1.43
N ILE A 196 -18.33 -1.18 1.09
CA ILE A 196 -16.87 -1.17 1.23
C ILE A 196 -16.49 -0.74 2.64
N GLU A 197 -15.98 -1.67 3.46
CA GLU A 197 -15.62 -1.40 4.85
C GLU A 197 -14.24 -0.74 5.00
N MET A 198 -13.24 -1.23 4.26
CA MET A 198 -11.86 -0.77 4.34
C MET A 198 -11.24 -0.75 2.95
N VAL A 199 -10.39 0.24 2.67
CA VAL A 199 -9.79 0.45 1.35
C VAL A 199 -8.39 1.04 1.48
N MET A 200 -7.52 0.75 0.51
CA MET A 200 -6.19 1.34 0.33
C MET A 200 -5.80 1.35 -1.15
N THR A 201 -4.92 2.27 -1.55
CA THR A 201 -4.27 2.18 -2.86
C THR A 201 -3.05 1.28 -2.77
N VAL A 202 -2.74 0.56 -3.84
CA VAL A 202 -1.50 -0.20 -4.02
C VAL A 202 -0.93 0.18 -5.37
N SER A 203 0.34 0.55 -5.41
CA SER A 203 1.01 1.01 -6.62
C SER A 203 2.32 0.27 -6.84
N THR A 204 2.64 -0.02 -8.10
CA THR A 204 3.89 -0.62 -8.51
C THR A 204 4.31 -0.11 -9.89
N ALA A 205 5.57 -0.34 -10.27
CA ALA A 205 6.08 -0.04 -11.59
C ALA A 205 7.00 -1.15 -12.10
N ASN A 206 7.17 -1.23 -13.42
CA ASN A 206 8.05 -2.20 -14.06
C ASN A 206 9.51 -1.99 -13.65
N GLY A 207 10.22 -3.09 -13.39
CA GLY A 207 11.64 -3.07 -13.00
C GLY A 207 11.94 -2.70 -11.55
N LEU A 208 10.95 -2.26 -10.75
CA LEU A 208 11.14 -2.04 -9.31
C LEU A 208 10.92 -3.34 -8.52
N PRO A 209 11.74 -3.69 -7.52
CA PRO A 209 11.58 -4.92 -6.75
C PRO A 209 10.55 -4.79 -5.61
N PHE A 210 9.71 -3.75 -5.63
CA PHE A 210 8.77 -3.48 -4.56
C PHE A 210 7.43 -2.92 -5.07
N SER A 211 6.41 -3.11 -4.26
CA SER A 211 5.15 -2.37 -4.33
C SER A 211 5.07 -1.39 -3.17
N SER A 212 4.20 -0.40 -3.26
CA SER A 212 3.87 0.47 -2.14
C SER A 212 2.36 0.57 -1.98
N HIS A 213 1.88 0.83 -0.78
CA HIS A 213 0.45 1.05 -0.55
C HIS A 213 0.26 2.30 0.31
N TRP A 214 -0.85 3.01 0.07
CA TRP A 214 -1.09 4.32 0.68
C TRP A 214 -2.53 4.47 1.13
N GLY A 215 -2.71 5.30 2.16
CA GLY A 215 -4.03 5.77 2.56
C GLY A 215 -4.99 4.65 2.93
N ILE A 216 -4.57 3.72 3.79
CA ILE A 216 -5.51 2.72 4.31
C ILE A 216 -6.48 3.35 5.31
N PHE A 217 -7.78 3.22 5.08
CA PHE A 217 -8.80 3.70 6.02
C PHE A 217 -10.08 2.87 5.97
N ARG A 218 -10.88 2.99 7.03
CA ARG A 218 -12.25 2.49 7.07
C ARG A 218 -13.21 3.51 6.50
N SER A 219 -14.10 3.08 5.62
CA SER A 219 -15.09 3.93 4.99
C SER A 219 -16.11 4.45 6.01
N PRO A 220 -16.27 5.78 6.16
CA PRO A 220 -17.38 6.31 6.97
C PRO A 220 -18.76 5.95 6.40
N LEU A 221 -18.88 5.69 5.09
CA LEU A 221 -20.14 5.29 4.46
C LEU A 221 -20.60 3.92 4.97
N PHE A 222 -19.67 2.96 5.05
CA PHE A 222 -19.95 1.63 5.59
C PHE A 222 -20.41 1.69 7.05
N GLN A 223 -19.79 2.55 7.85
CA GLN A 223 -20.21 2.72 9.24
C GLN A 223 -21.63 3.29 9.34
N MET A 224 -21.97 4.30 8.54
CA MET A 224 -23.33 4.84 8.49
C MET A 224 -24.33 3.72 8.12
N ASN A 225 -23.98 2.90 7.14
CA ASN A 225 -24.81 1.79 6.66
C ASN A 225 -25.01 0.70 7.71
N ILE A 226 -23.95 0.33 8.44
CA ILE A 226 -24.05 -0.62 9.55
C ILE A 226 -24.99 -0.10 10.64
N ASN A 227 -24.86 1.17 11.03
CA ASN A 227 -25.68 1.77 12.09
C ASN A 227 -27.16 1.85 11.69
N GLN A 228 -27.46 1.98 10.40
CA GLN A 228 -28.82 2.19 9.90
C GLN A 228 -29.51 0.91 9.44
N LYS A 229 -28.79 -0.01 8.78
CA LYS A 229 -29.40 -1.13 8.05
C LYS A 229 -29.02 -2.51 8.58
N LEU A 230 -27.75 -2.73 8.92
CA LEU A 230 -27.24 -4.10 9.14
C LEU A 230 -27.18 -4.50 10.62
N GLN A 231 -27.20 -3.54 11.56
CA GLN A 231 -27.02 -3.78 13.00
C GLN A 231 -25.80 -4.66 13.34
N LYS A 232 -24.80 -4.69 12.45
CA LYS A 232 -23.56 -5.44 12.63
C LYS A 232 -22.54 -4.62 13.42
N GLN A 233 -21.46 -5.25 13.86
CA GLN A 233 -20.27 -4.55 14.36
C GLN A 233 -19.21 -4.51 13.25
N PRO A 234 -18.37 -3.46 13.18
CA PRO A 234 -17.22 -3.46 12.28
C PRO A 234 -16.32 -4.68 12.54
N HIS A 235 -15.83 -5.33 11.48
CA HIS A 235 -14.98 -6.50 11.66
C HIS A 235 -13.65 -6.08 12.27
N LYS A 236 -13.07 -6.92 13.14
CA LYS A 236 -11.78 -6.64 13.79
C LYS A 236 -10.63 -7.10 12.89
N ASN A 237 -9.46 -6.46 13.04
CA ASN A 237 -8.20 -6.88 12.39
C ASN A 237 -8.22 -7.02 10.84
N ILE A 238 -9.19 -6.39 10.15
CA ILE A 238 -9.31 -6.43 8.68
C ILE A 238 -8.04 -5.92 8.01
N SER A 239 -7.38 -4.92 8.61
CA SER A 239 -6.21 -4.30 8.01
C SER A 239 -5.11 -5.32 7.70
N VAL A 240 -4.76 -6.19 8.65
CA VAL A 240 -3.70 -7.20 8.44
C VAL A 240 -4.12 -8.18 7.33
N SER A 241 -5.37 -8.64 7.33
CA SER A 241 -5.88 -9.52 6.27
C SER A 241 -5.88 -8.84 4.89
N LEU A 242 -6.21 -7.54 4.83
CA LEU A 242 -6.21 -6.78 3.59
C LEU A 242 -4.78 -6.58 3.04
N HIS A 243 -3.80 -6.33 3.90
CA HIS A 243 -2.39 -6.28 3.48
C HIS A 243 -1.89 -7.64 3.00
N ALA A 244 -2.20 -8.72 3.72
CA ALA A 244 -1.80 -10.08 3.32
C ALA A 244 -2.40 -10.46 1.96
N PHE A 245 -3.67 -10.16 1.75
CA PHE A 245 -4.36 -10.36 0.47
C PHE A 245 -3.72 -9.54 -0.66
N ALA A 246 -3.46 -8.25 -0.44
CA ALA A 246 -2.79 -7.41 -1.42
C ALA A 246 -1.37 -7.91 -1.74
N ALA A 247 -0.63 -8.36 -0.73
CA ALA A 247 0.70 -8.93 -0.91
C ALA A 247 0.68 -10.23 -1.74
N ARG A 248 -0.26 -11.13 -1.46
CA ARG A 248 -0.47 -12.35 -2.28
C ARG A 248 -0.79 -12.00 -3.73
N THR A 249 -1.70 -11.04 -3.93
CA THR A 249 -2.11 -10.61 -5.28
C THR A 249 -0.94 -10.00 -6.04
N ILE A 250 -0.15 -9.13 -5.42
CA ILE A 250 1.06 -8.56 -6.03
C ILE A 250 2.09 -9.64 -6.36
N LEU A 251 2.34 -10.61 -5.48
CA LEU A 251 3.26 -11.71 -5.77
C LEU A 251 2.80 -12.61 -6.92
N GLN A 252 1.49 -12.80 -7.06
CA GLN A 252 0.91 -13.56 -8.17
C GLN A 252 1.04 -12.82 -9.50
N LEU A 253 0.82 -11.50 -9.50
CA LEU A 253 0.93 -10.64 -10.67
C LEU A 253 2.38 -10.38 -11.07
N HIS A 254 3.24 -10.22 -10.07
CA HIS A 254 4.61 -9.74 -10.22
C HIS A 254 5.54 -10.50 -9.27
N ALA A 255 5.98 -11.68 -9.70
CA ALA A 255 6.85 -12.52 -8.89
C ALA A 255 8.23 -11.88 -8.60
N ASP A 256 8.60 -10.82 -9.33
CA ASP A 256 9.81 -10.02 -9.13
C ASP A 256 9.68 -8.99 -7.99
N LYS A 257 8.48 -8.74 -7.46
CA LYS A 257 8.29 -7.86 -6.30
C LYS A 257 8.57 -8.64 -5.03
N ILE A 258 9.55 -8.16 -4.28
CA ILE A 258 10.05 -8.81 -3.06
C ILE A 258 9.54 -8.07 -1.83
N TYR A 259 9.39 -6.75 -1.92
CA TYR A 259 9.02 -5.91 -0.78
C TYR A 259 7.70 -5.16 -0.98
N MET A 260 7.01 -4.89 0.13
CA MET A 260 5.96 -3.88 0.21
C MET A 260 6.47 -2.74 1.10
N ILE A 261 6.61 -1.55 0.53
CA ILE A 261 7.06 -0.35 1.23
C ILE A 261 5.85 0.44 1.74
N ASN A 262 5.83 0.69 3.05
CA ASN A 262 4.83 1.52 3.71
C ASN A 262 5.51 2.57 4.59
N ALA A 263 4.85 3.69 4.83
CA ALA A 263 5.18 4.65 5.90
C ALA A 263 4.05 4.63 6.95
N PRO A 264 3.92 3.54 7.73
CA PRO A 264 2.80 3.39 8.64
C PRO A 264 2.87 4.40 9.78
N ALA A 265 1.69 4.80 10.29
CA ALA A 265 1.59 5.41 11.62
C ALA A 265 2.20 4.48 12.68
N LEU A 266 2.68 5.05 13.79
CA LEU A 266 3.38 4.32 14.86
C LEU A 266 2.58 3.09 15.33
N GLU A 267 1.26 3.24 15.50
CA GLU A 267 0.39 2.14 15.94
C GLU A 267 0.30 1.01 14.92
N MET A 268 0.26 1.33 13.63
CA MET A 268 0.25 0.33 12.56
C MET A 268 1.60 -0.38 12.45
N ARG A 269 2.70 0.36 12.62
CA ARG A 269 4.04 -0.22 12.70
C ARG A 269 4.10 -1.28 13.79
N ASP A 270 3.63 -0.96 14.98
CA ASP A 270 3.68 -1.90 16.12
C ASP A 270 2.79 -3.13 15.89
N ILE A 271 1.63 -2.96 15.23
CA ILE A 271 0.78 -4.08 14.79
C ILE A 271 1.53 -4.99 13.80
N LEU A 272 2.21 -4.41 12.80
CA LEU A 272 2.95 -5.15 11.78
C LEU A 272 4.14 -5.90 12.40
N ILE A 273 4.94 -5.23 13.24
CA ILE A 273 6.05 -5.84 13.98
C ILE A 273 5.56 -7.04 14.79
N LYS A 274 4.40 -6.93 15.45
CA LYS A 274 3.84 -8.04 16.22
C LYS A 274 3.30 -9.17 15.34
N ALA A 275 2.80 -8.86 14.15
CA ALA A 275 2.14 -9.82 13.28
C ALA A 275 3.11 -10.63 12.39
N LEU A 276 4.34 -10.15 12.23
CA LEU A 276 5.33 -10.70 11.30
C LEU A 276 6.58 -11.15 12.04
N PRO A 277 7.32 -12.16 11.52
CA PRO A 277 8.59 -12.54 12.10
C PRO A 277 9.61 -11.38 11.96
N ASP A 278 10.54 -11.26 12.90
CA ASP A 278 11.53 -10.17 12.93
C ASP A 278 12.35 -10.06 11.63
N THR A 279 12.55 -11.19 10.93
CA THR A 279 13.28 -11.25 9.65
C THR A 279 12.49 -10.70 8.46
N ALA A 280 11.18 -10.49 8.61
CA ALA A 280 10.30 -10.02 7.54
C ALA A 280 10.15 -8.50 7.46
N ILE A 281 10.68 -7.76 8.43
CA ILE A 281 10.50 -6.32 8.55
C ILE A 281 11.87 -5.67 8.63
N ALA A 282 12.16 -4.84 7.64
CA ALA A 282 13.24 -3.87 7.72
C ALA A 282 12.65 -2.49 8.01
N ILE A 283 13.03 -1.90 9.14
CA ILE A 283 12.60 -0.56 9.53
C ILE A 283 13.67 0.43 9.10
N GLY A 284 13.40 1.17 8.04
CA GLY A 284 14.22 2.33 7.68
C GLY A 284 13.93 3.47 8.64
N ASP A 285 14.55 3.46 9.81
CA ASP A 285 14.72 4.67 10.61
C ASP A 285 16.21 5.09 10.63
N ASN A 286 16.45 6.37 10.93
CA ASN A 286 17.82 6.87 11.02
C ASN A 286 18.63 6.15 12.10
N LEU A 287 17.98 5.59 13.12
CA LEU A 287 18.62 4.88 14.23
C LEU A 287 19.11 3.47 13.82
N LEU A 288 18.37 2.76 12.97
CA LEU A 288 18.73 1.45 12.43
C LEU A 288 19.84 1.61 11.40
N LYS A 289 19.82 2.70 10.62
CA LYS A 289 20.95 3.08 9.76
C LYS A 289 22.20 3.34 10.59
N GLU A 290 22.11 4.16 11.62
CA GLU A 290 23.23 4.47 12.52
C GLU A 290 23.76 3.21 13.22
N ALA A 291 22.88 2.33 13.69
CA ALA A 291 23.23 1.06 14.31
C ALA A 291 23.89 0.08 13.32
N CYS A 292 23.37 -0.05 12.09
CA CYS A 292 23.98 -0.88 11.05
C CYS A 292 25.34 -0.33 10.59
N GLU A 293 25.48 0.99 10.47
CA GLU A 293 26.76 1.65 10.16
C GLU A 293 27.77 1.49 11.31
N GLU A 294 27.32 1.49 12.56
CA GLU A 294 28.15 1.19 13.74
C GLU A 294 28.54 -0.30 13.79
N GLU A 295 27.61 -1.24 13.56
CA GLU A 295 27.91 -2.67 13.45
C GLU A 295 28.90 -2.95 12.31
N LEU A 296 28.76 -2.28 11.17
CA LEU A 296 29.70 -2.38 10.05
C LEU A 296 31.08 -1.85 10.43
N ARG A 297 31.16 -0.65 11.02
CA ARG A 297 32.43 -0.07 11.50
C ARG A 297 33.13 -0.95 12.52
N ASN A 298 32.36 -1.67 13.33
CA ASN A 298 32.87 -2.58 14.35
C ASN A 298 33.12 -4.02 13.83
N GLY A 299 32.91 -4.29 12.53
CA GLY A 299 33.09 -5.62 11.94
C GLY A 299 32.11 -6.68 12.43
N LYS A 300 30.95 -6.28 12.97
CA LYS A 300 29.94 -7.15 13.58
C LYS A 300 28.68 -7.34 12.72
N LEU A 301 28.60 -6.70 11.56
CA LEU A 301 27.42 -6.79 10.70
C LEU A 301 27.27 -8.21 10.11
N SER A 302 26.17 -8.88 10.42
CA SER A 302 25.86 -10.22 9.89
C SER A 302 25.60 -10.17 8.37
N GLN A 303 26.00 -11.22 7.63
CA GLN A 303 25.81 -11.28 6.17
C GLN A 303 24.35 -11.07 5.72
N GLU A 304 23.38 -11.47 6.53
CA GLU A 304 21.95 -11.31 6.25
C GLU A 304 21.49 -9.84 6.20
N LYS A 305 22.21 -8.91 6.86
CA LYS A 305 21.87 -7.47 6.88
C LYS A 305 22.55 -6.68 5.74
N ILE A 306 23.48 -7.29 5.01
CA ILE A 306 24.25 -6.63 3.94
C ILE A 306 23.36 -6.17 2.76
N PRO A 307 22.39 -6.96 2.27
CA PRO A 307 21.53 -6.52 1.16
C PRO A 307 20.65 -5.32 1.53
N LEU A 308 20.21 -5.26 2.80
CA LEU A 308 19.44 -4.12 3.31
C LEU A 308 20.33 -2.87 3.40
N LEU A 309 21.56 -3.01 3.90
CA LEU A 309 22.51 -1.92 3.97
C LEU A 309 22.92 -1.43 2.56
N ASP A 310 23.15 -2.33 1.60
CA ASP A 310 23.44 -1.98 0.20
C ASP A 310 22.26 -1.23 -0.45
N MET A 311 21.02 -1.67 -0.18
CA MET A 311 19.82 -0.94 -0.60
C MET A 311 19.76 0.46 0.02
N MET A 312 20.12 0.61 1.29
CA MET A 312 20.16 1.89 2.00
C MET A 312 21.34 2.79 1.59
N GLN A 313 22.45 2.21 1.13
CA GLN A 313 23.66 2.92 0.64
C GLN A 313 23.51 3.40 -0.80
N LYS A 314 22.65 2.75 -1.59
CA LYS A 314 22.25 3.21 -2.92
C LYS A 314 21.31 4.42 -2.88
N ILE A 315 20.89 4.87 -1.70
CA ILE A 315 20.20 6.13 -1.53
C ILE A 315 21.25 7.25 -1.66
N PRO A 316 21.14 8.13 -2.67
CA PRO A 316 22.22 9.03 -3.09
C PRO A 316 22.58 10.15 -2.09
N TYR A 317 21.90 10.27 -0.95
CA TYR A 317 22.08 11.36 0.01
C TYR A 317 21.95 10.91 1.47
N ARG A 318 22.66 11.58 2.38
CA ARG A 318 22.52 11.52 3.83
C ARG A 318 21.80 12.79 4.31
N ILE A 319 21.10 12.72 5.45
CA ILE A 319 20.35 13.86 6.01
C ILE A 319 20.88 14.13 7.42
N LYS A 320 21.35 15.36 7.67
CA LYS A 320 21.75 15.86 8.98
C LYS A 320 20.79 16.96 9.42
N LYS A 321 20.35 16.92 10.69
CA LYS A 321 19.53 17.97 11.29
C LYS A 321 20.37 18.80 12.26
N GLU A 322 20.41 20.12 12.08
CA GLU A 322 21.10 21.03 13.00
C GLU A 322 20.10 21.94 13.72
N GLY A 323 20.00 21.81 15.05
CA GLY A 323 19.15 22.68 15.88
C GLY A 323 18.09 21.93 16.69
N LYS A 324 17.31 22.68 17.49
CA LYS A 324 16.28 22.13 18.38
C LYS A 324 15.07 21.62 17.58
N SER A 325 14.35 20.65 18.14
CA SER A 325 13.21 19.99 17.50
C SER A 325 12.14 20.98 17.07
N GLY A 326 11.95 21.13 15.75
CA GLY A 326 10.90 21.93 15.13
C GLY A 326 11.43 23.00 14.17
N ASP A 327 12.58 23.59 14.49
CA ASP A 327 13.13 24.75 13.74
C ASP A 327 14.51 24.50 13.12
N GLY A 328 15.19 23.40 13.48
CA GLY A 328 16.53 23.10 12.96
C GLY A 328 16.61 22.97 11.43
N ASP A 329 17.76 23.32 10.87
CA ASP A 329 18.10 23.19 9.45
C ASP A 329 18.15 21.71 9.06
N ILE A 330 17.77 21.42 7.82
CA ILE A 330 17.94 20.12 7.21
C ILE A 330 19.07 20.23 6.20
N ILE A 331 20.11 19.44 6.37
CA ILE A 331 21.30 19.44 5.54
C ILE A 331 21.38 18.10 4.81
N LEU A 332 21.34 18.15 3.49
CA LEU A 332 21.71 17.04 2.63
C LEU A 332 23.21 16.95 2.54
N LEU A 333 23.72 15.76 2.82
CA LEU A 333 25.11 15.42 2.60
C LEU A 333 25.22 14.35 1.51
N ASP A 334 26.34 14.32 0.79
CA ASP A 334 26.70 13.19 -0.05
C ASP A 334 27.09 11.97 0.82
N PRO A 335 27.35 10.79 0.22
CA PRO A 335 27.83 9.63 0.97
C PRO A 335 29.13 9.88 1.75
N GLN A 336 29.93 10.88 1.39
CA GLN A 336 31.18 11.27 2.03
C GLN A 336 30.95 12.26 3.19
N GLY A 337 29.72 12.75 3.39
CA GLY A 337 29.37 13.69 4.44
C GLY A 337 29.57 15.17 4.06
N ILE A 338 29.77 15.47 2.77
CA ILE A 338 29.89 16.83 2.24
C ILE A 338 28.50 17.40 2.01
N GLU A 339 28.26 18.62 2.48
CA GLU A 339 26.99 19.33 2.29
C GLU A 339 26.70 19.60 0.82
N ILE A 340 25.64 18.97 0.30
CA ILE A 340 25.10 19.18 -1.05
C ILE A 340 24.07 20.32 -1.04
N LYS A 341 23.21 20.36 -0.02
CA LYS A 341 22.10 21.33 0.06
C LYS A 341 21.66 21.54 1.50
N ARG A 342 21.42 22.79 1.88
CA ARG A 342 20.82 23.15 3.16
C ARG A 342 19.42 23.72 2.95
N ILE A 343 18.52 23.36 3.86
CA ILE A 343 17.12 23.74 3.84
C ILE A 343 16.80 24.29 5.22
N ASP A 344 16.81 25.61 5.30
CA ASP A 344 16.74 26.40 6.52
C ASP A 344 15.37 27.06 6.71
N ASN A 345 14.66 27.34 5.62
CA ASN A 345 13.36 28.00 5.67
C ASN A 345 12.19 27.01 5.72
N LYS A 346 11.11 27.44 6.38
CA LYS A 346 9.93 26.62 6.67
C LYS A 346 9.14 26.24 5.42
N GLU A 347 9.16 27.06 4.38
CA GLU A 347 8.42 26.84 3.14
C GLU A 347 9.06 25.73 2.31
N ASP A 348 10.39 25.78 2.15
CA ASP A 348 11.17 24.72 1.51
C ASP A 348 11.19 23.45 2.36
N LYS A 349 11.25 23.54 3.70
CA LYS A 349 11.03 22.38 4.57
C LYS A 349 9.68 21.73 4.25
N ASN A 350 8.59 22.49 4.22
CA ASN A 350 7.25 21.91 3.93
C ASN A 350 7.10 21.38 2.50
N LYS A 351 7.83 21.95 1.54
CA LYS A 351 7.84 21.49 0.14
C LYS A 351 8.69 20.23 -0.05
N TRP A 352 9.76 20.10 0.72
CA TRP A 352 10.81 19.10 0.53
C TRP A 352 10.74 17.91 1.52
N PHE A 353 10.11 18.10 2.69
CA PHE A 353 9.90 17.04 3.70
C PHE A 353 9.08 15.83 3.19
N PRO A 354 8.09 16.00 2.29
CA PRO A 354 7.44 14.88 1.61
C PRO A 354 8.33 14.18 0.58
N GLU A 355 9.39 14.82 0.06
CA GLU A 355 10.23 14.30 -1.02
C GLU A 355 11.29 13.30 -0.55
N ILE A 356 11.65 13.25 0.75
CA ILE A 356 12.80 12.47 1.26
C ILE A 356 12.50 11.53 2.46
N MET A 357 11.24 11.24 2.80
CA MET A 357 10.90 10.16 3.77
C MET A 357 11.24 10.48 5.24
N GLY A 358 10.73 11.59 5.78
CA GLY A 358 10.83 11.92 7.22
C GLY A 358 9.93 11.06 8.15
N THR A 359 9.32 10.00 7.64
CA THR A 359 8.51 9.05 8.43
C THR A 359 9.22 7.70 8.34
N PRO A 360 9.44 6.97 9.45
CA PRO A 360 10.06 5.65 9.40
C PRO A 360 9.29 4.79 8.39
N TYR A 361 9.98 4.38 7.33
CA TYR A 361 9.41 3.47 6.36
C TYR A 361 9.69 2.06 6.80
N ILE A 362 8.79 1.16 6.44
CA ILE A 362 8.95 -0.26 6.66
C ILE A 362 8.95 -0.91 5.29
N ALA A 363 10.06 -1.58 4.99
CA ALA A 363 10.09 -2.56 3.92
C ALA A 363 9.68 -3.89 4.52
N ILE A 364 8.55 -4.42 4.05
CA ILE A 364 7.99 -5.69 4.52
C ILE A 364 8.24 -6.73 3.44
N ASP A 365 8.80 -7.88 3.80
CA ASP A 365 8.91 -9.03 2.90
C ASP A 365 7.51 -9.47 2.47
N LEU A 366 7.25 -9.43 1.16
CA LEU A 366 5.93 -9.73 0.59
C LEU A 366 5.52 -11.18 0.88
N LYS A 367 6.44 -12.14 0.89
CA LYS A 367 6.13 -13.55 1.13
C LYS A 367 5.74 -13.79 2.58
N ALA A 368 6.39 -13.09 3.51
CA ALA A 368 6.04 -13.14 4.92
C ALA A 368 4.68 -12.47 5.17
N LEU A 369 4.45 -11.28 4.59
CA LEU A 369 3.17 -10.58 4.68
C LEU A 369 2.03 -11.41 4.09
N ALA A 370 2.26 -12.05 2.94
CA ALA A 370 1.32 -12.95 2.29
C ALA A 370 0.91 -14.17 3.13
N ARG A 371 1.74 -14.60 4.09
CA ARG A 371 1.45 -15.70 5.01
C ARG A 371 0.76 -15.26 6.30
N ALA A 372 0.77 -13.98 6.63
CA ALA A 372 0.39 -13.47 7.95
C ALA A 372 -1.13 -13.25 8.15
N GLY A 373 -1.91 -13.25 7.06
CA GLY A 373 -3.36 -13.06 7.09
C GLY A 373 -4.07 -14.15 6.33
#